data_AF-A0A2V5NNZ3-F1
#
_entry.id   AF-A0A2V5NNZ3-F1
#
_cell.length_a   1.000
_cell.length_b   1.000
_cell.length_c   1.000
_cell.angle_alpha   90.00
_cell.angle_beta   90.00
_cell.angle_gamma   90.00
#
_symmetry.space_group_name_H-M   'P 1'
#
loop_
_entity.id
_entity.type
_entity.pdbx_description
1 polymer ?
#
loop_
_entity_poly.entity_id
_entity_poly.type
_entity_poly.pdbx_seq_one_letter_code
_entity_poly.pdbx_strand_id
1 'polypeptide(L)'
;MVVSASLRVFLSSSIDYAGMFPPCSLALDPAVQNHASYVRSSEAWMLNTLVLPVQQFNSARPLLSNFDPLHPLRVTALGPKTANVDSFLDALEDADSAIRSFSKYGVDLVSIAQLEMFLPDDVEQVCLREAKAIIGDLPVFWEAPPDKAEKTIALLAKHNSDQDVATFGYKLRTGGVTADAFPTSAQIARALVK
;
A
#
# COMPACT_ATOMS: atom_id res chain seq x y z
N MET A 1 -18.06 7.85 -22.99
CA MET A 1 -17.20 9.03 -23.22
C MET A 1 -15.96 8.56 -23.97
N VAL A 2 -15.53 9.23 -25.03
CA VAL A 2 -14.28 8.83 -25.73
C VAL A 2 -13.10 9.38 -24.91
N VAL A 3 -12.36 8.49 -24.25
CA VAL A 3 -11.14 8.84 -23.50
C VAL A 3 -9.95 8.75 -24.47
N SER A 4 -9.05 9.74 -24.47
CA SER A 4 -7.85 9.68 -25.30
C SER A 4 -6.96 8.51 -24.90
N ALA A 5 -6.17 7.98 -25.84
CA ALA A 5 -5.24 6.88 -25.55
C ALA A 5 -4.22 7.27 -24.47
N SER A 6 -3.70 8.50 -24.50
CA SER A 6 -2.77 9.01 -23.49
C SER A 6 -3.38 9.07 -22.10
N LEU A 7 -4.62 9.57 -21.98
CA LEU A 7 -5.32 9.63 -20.70
C LEU A 7 -5.66 8.23 -20.17
N ARG A 8 -6.03 7.31 -21.07
CA ARG A 8 -6.27 5.91 -20.73
C ARG A 8 -5.02 5.23 -20.17
N VAL A 9 -3.87 5.44 -20.79
CA VAL A 9 -2.61 4.89 -20.28
C VAL A 9 -2.25 5.51 -18.93
N PHE A 10 -2.37 6.83 -18.80
CA PHE A 10 -2.02 7.54 -17.57
C PHE A 10 -2.88 7.10 -16.37
N LEU A 11 -4.19 6.94 -16.56
CA LEU A 11 -5.09 6.61 -15.46
C LEU A 11 -5.23 5.10 -15.21
N SER A 12 -4.70 4.24 -16.09
CA SER A 12 -4.81 2.79 -15.95
C SER A 12 -4.24 2.33 -14.61
N SER A 13 -5.07 1.74 -13.77
CA SER A 13 -4.70 1.30 -12.41
C SER A 13 -4.00 2.40 -11.58
N SER A 14 -4.40 3.66 -11.75
CA SER A 14 -3.84 4.79 -11.00
C SER A 14 -4.57 5.08 -9.67
N ILE A 15 -5.75 4.49 -9.47
CA ILE A 15 -6.61 4.78 -8.33
C ILE A 15 -6.65 3.57 -7.39
N ASP A 16 -6.07 3.73 -6.21
CA ASP A 16 -6.35 2.86 -5.07
C ASP A 16 -7.59 3.37 -4.33
N TYR A 17 -8.57 2.49 -4.13
CA TYR A 17 -9.78 2.82 -3.42
C TYR A 17 -9.57 2.76 -1.91
N ALA A 18 -9.61 3.93 -1.27
CA ALA A 18 -9.39 4.11 0.17
C ALA A 18 -10.70 4.48 0.91
N GLY A 19 -11.80 3.79 0.62
CA GLY A 19 -13.13 4.15 1.12
C GLY A 19 -13.30 4.17 2.65
N MET A 20 -12.46 3.43 3.37
CA MET A 20 -12.46 3.40 4.85
C MET A 20 -11.77 4.61 5.49
N PHE A 21 -11.08 5.42 4.70
CA PHE A 21 -10.31 6.56 5.19
C PHE A 21 -11.06 7.88 4.91
N PRO A 22 -10.75 8.95 5.66
CA PRO A 22 -11.35 10.26 5.41
C PRO A 22 -11.16 10.71 3.94
N PRO A 23 -12.16 11.40 3.35
CA PRO A 23 -13.39 11.89 3.98
C PRO A 23 -14.54 10.87 4.02
N CYS A 24 -14.45 9.76 3.27
CA CYS A 24 -15.53 8.78 3.17
C CYS A 24 -15.79 8.06 4.49
N SER A 25 -14.72 7.64 5.19
CA SER A 25 -14.78 7.01 6.51
C SER A 25 -15.80 5.86 6.61
N LEU A 26 -15.93 5.08 5.54
CA LEU A 26 -16.88 3.97 5.49
C LEU A 26 -16.44 2.85 6.45
N ALA A 27 -17.42 2.13 7.00
CA ALA A 27 -17.16 0.85 7.63
C ALA A 27 -16.64 -0.17 6.61
N LEU A 28 -16.06 -1.27 7.10
CA LEU A 28 -15.46 -2.31 6.25
C LEU A 28 -16.45 -2.88 5.21
N ASP A 29 -17.65 -3.27 5.65
CA ASP A 29 -18.69 -3.85 4.80
C ASP A 29 -19.04 -2.98 3.58
N PRO A 30 -19.51 -1.73 3.75
CA PRO A 30 -19.83 -0.87 2.62
C PRO A 30 -18.60 -0.52 1.77
N ALA A 31 -17.40 -0.43 2.35
CA ALA A 31 -16.19 -0.22 1.56
C ALA A 31 -15.91 -1.42 0.63
N VAL A 32 -15.98 -2.64 1.15
CA VAL A 32 -15.74 -3.85 0.34
C VAL A 32 -16.83 -4.05 -0.70
N GLN A 33 -18.10 -3.80 -0.37
CA GLN A 33 -19.22 -3.87 -1.32
C GLN A 33 -19.06 -2.86 -2.47
N ASN A 34 -18.66 -1.63 -2.16
CA ASN A 34 -18.37 -0.62 -3.18
C ASN A 34 -17.22 -1.07 -4.09
N HIS A 35 -16.11 -1.55 -3.52
CA HIS A 35 -14.99 -2.04 -4.30
C HIS A 35 -15.38 -3.20 -5.23
N ALA A 36 -16.16 -4.17 -4.72
CA ALA A 36 -16.71 -5.27 -5.50
C ALA A 36 -17.60 -4.79 -6.67
N SER A 37 -18.37 -3.72 -6.47
CA SER A 37 -19.12 -3.10 -7.57
C SER A 37 -18.19 -2.41 -8.58
N TYR A 38 -17.19 -1.67 -8.12
CA TYR A 38 -16.29 -0.90 -8.97
C TYR A 38 -15.41 -1.76 -9.87
N VAL A 39 -14.92 -2.92 -9.40
CA VAL A 39 -14.15 -3.86 -10.23
C VAL A 39 -14.95 -4.44 -11.39
N ARG A 40 -16.29 -4.35 -11.36
CA ARG A 40 -17.20 -4.80 -12.43
C ARG A 40 -17.80 -3.63 -13.24
N SER A 41 -17.38 -2.39 -12.95
CA SER A 41 -17.88 -1.21 -13.64
C SER A 41 -17.16 -0.96 -14.96
N SER A 42 -17.73 -0.11 -15.83
CA SER A 42 -17.06 0.33 -17.06
C SER A 42 -15.76 1.08 -16.79
N GLU A 43 -15.59 1.62 -15.58
CA GLU A 43 -14.44 2.43 -15.16
C GLU A 43 -13.39 1.63 -14.36
N ALA A 44 -13.56 0.31 -14.24
CA ALA A 44 -12.65 -0.57 -13.51
C ALA A 44 -11.19 -0.49 -14.00
N TRP A 45 -10.98 -0.08 -15.26
CA TRP A 45 -9.65 0.10 -15.85
C TRP A 45 -8.79 1.16 -15.11
N MET A 46 -9.39 2.11 -14.40
CA MET A 46 -8.65 3.09 -13.57
C MET A 46 -8.30 2.57 -12.17
N LEU A 47 -9.05 1.57 -11.70
CA LEU A 47 -8.97 1.04 -10.35
C LEU A 47 -7.79 0.05 -10.22
N ASN A 48 -7.06 0.11 -9.11
CA ASN A 48 -5.93 -0.78 -8.83
C ASN A 48 -6.21 -1.72 -7.65
N THR A 49 -6.29 -1.18 -6.44
CA THR A 49 -6.51 -1.98 -5.22
C THR A 49 -7.52 -1.36 -4.27
N LEU A 50 -8.02 -2.16 -3.33
CA LEU A 50 -8.60 -1.67 -2.07
C LEU A 50 -7.47 -1.46 -1.06
N VAL A 51 -7.38 -0.26 -0.47
CA VAL A 51 -6.51 -0.03 0.69
C VAL A 51 -7.18 -0.61 1.92
N LEU A 52 -6.59 -1.64 2.53
CA LEU A 52 -7.18 -2.37 3.64
C LEU A 52 -6.17 -2.53 4.79
N PRO A 53 -6.48 -2.05 6.01
CA PRO A 53 -5.65 -2.31 7.18
C PRO A 53 -5.49 -3.81 7.44
N VAL A 54 -4.27 -4.26 7.74
CA VAL A 54 -3.98 -5.68 8.01
C VAL A 54 -4.85 -6.25 9.15
N GLN A 55 -5.21 -5.41 10.12
CA GLN A 55 -6.06 -5.79 11.26
C GLN A 55 -7.51 -6.14 10.84
N GLN A 56 -7.94 -5.67 9.66
CA GLN A 56 -9.30 -5.92 9.14
C GLN A 56 -9.38 -7.17 8.25
N PHE A 57 -8.25 -7.85 7.97
CA PHE A 57 -8.24 -9.01 7.06
C PHE A 57 -9.15 -10.14 7.54
N ASN A 58 -9.17 -10.44 8.84
CA ASN A 58 -10.05 -11.47 9.39
C ASN A 58 -11.53 -11.11 9.22
N SER A 59 -11.88 -9.85 9.47
CA SER A 59 -13.24 -9.31 9.30
C SER A 59 -13.67 -9.24 7.83
N ALA A 60 -12.70 -9.13 6.90
CA ALA A 60 -12.97 -9.10 5.46
C ALA A 60 -13.24 -10.49 4.85
N ARG A 61 -12.85 -11.58 5.53
CA ARG A 61 -13.01 -12.96 5.04
C ARG A 61 -14.44 -13.31 4.60
N PRO A 62 -15.50 -13.03 5.39
CA PRO A 62 -16.87 -13.34 4.97
C PRO A 62 -17.30 -12.55 3.73
N LEU A 63 -16.69 -11.38 3.51
CA LEU A 63 -17.00 -10.47 2.41
C LEU A 63 -16.34 -10.87 1.09
N LEU A 64 -15.45 -11.88 1.10
CA LEU A 64 -14.86 -12.44 -0.12
C LEU A 64 -15.91 -13.06 -1.05
N SER A 65 -17.09 -13.40 -0.51
CA SER A 65 -18.26 -13.83 -1.29
C SER A 65 -18.76 -12.79 -2.29
N ASN A 66 -18.36 -11.52 -2.16
CA ASN A 66 -18.64 -10.46 -3.13
C ASN A 66 -17.70 -10.45 -4.35
N PHE A 67 -16.67 -11.31 -4.36
CA PHE A 67 -15.66 -11.40 -5.42
C PHE A 67 -15.72 -12.76 -6.11
N ASP A 68 -15.10 -12.84 -7.29
CA ASP A 68 -15.02 -14.05 -8.10
C ASP A 68 -13.65 -14.12 -8.80
N PRO A 69 -13.22 -15.26 -9.36
CA PRO A 69 -11.89 -15.38 -9.96
C PRO A 69 -11.61 -14.44 -11.15
N LEU A 70 -12.65 -13.90 -11.81
CA LEU A 70 -12.48 -12.90 -12.87
C LEU A 70 -12.32 -11.48 -12.30
N HIS A 71 -12.81 -11.25 -11.08
CA HIS A 71 -12.74 -9.98 -10.37
C HIS A 71 -12.25 -10.21 -8.93
N PRO A 72 -11.00 -10.66 -8.73
CA PRO A 72 -10.48 -10.94 -7.40
C PRO A 72 -10.31 -9.64 -6.61
N LEU A 73 -10.37 -9.75 -5.28
CA LEU A 73 -10.03 -8.68 -4.37
C LEU A 73 -8.51 -8.42 -4.42
N ARG A 74 -8.12 -7.33 -5.05
CA ARG A 74 -6.74 -6.83 -5.04
C ARG A 74 -6.56 -5.84 -3.89
N VAL A 75 -5.52 -6.03 -3.08
CA VAL A 75 -5.34 -5.27 -1.83
C VAL A 75 -3.97 -4.61 -1.76
N THR A 76 -3.98 -3.34 -1.40
CA THR A 76 -2.82 -2.69 -0.77
C THR A 76 -2.98 -2.88 0.74
N ALA A 77 -2.12 -3.72 1.32
CA ALA A 77 -2.12 -3.98 2.75
C ALA A 77 -1.58 -2.75 3.47
N LEU A 78 -2.34 -2.19 4.42
CA LEU A 78 -1.88 -1.08 5.24
C LEU A 78 -1.43 -1.61 6.61
N GLY A 79 -0.14 -1.60 6.85
CA GLY A 79 0.49 -1.95 8.13
C GLY A 79 0.21 -0.90 9.22
N PRO A 80 0.37 -1.27 10.50
CA PRO A 80 0.21 -0.33 11.61
C PRO A 80 1.29 0.76 11.60
N LYS A 81 1.01 1.85 12.33
CA LYS A 81 2.05 2.82 12.67
C LYS A 81 2.83 2.29 13.86
N THR A 82 4.16 2.34 13.79
CA THR A 82 5.05 1.92 14.86
C THR A 82 5.89 3.10 15.34
N ALA A 83 6.28 3.09 16.62
CA ALA A 83 6.93 4.23 17.26
C ALA A 83 8.46 4.11 17.31
N ASN A 84 8.99 2.89 17.21
CA ASN A 84 10.42 2.59 17.28
C ASN A 84 10.75 1.33 16.45
N VAL A 85 12.04 1.06 16.26
CA VAL A 85 12.55 -0.07 15.45
C VAL A 85 12.13 -1.44 16.01
N ASP A 86 12.16 -1.64 17.33
CA ASP A 86 11.81 -2.94 17.94
C ASP A 86 10.35 -3.30 17.62
N SER A 87 9.42 -2.37 17.88
CA SER A 87 8.00 -2.57 17.55
C SER A 87 7.73 -2.61 16.04
N PHE A 88 8.66 -2.13 15.21
CA PHE A 88 8.52 -2.13 13.76
C PHE A 88 8.69 -3.52 13.15
N LEU A 89 9.71 -4.27 13.55
CA LEU A 89 9.94 -5.61 13.04
C LEU A 89 8.87 -6.58 13.51
N ASP A 90 8.50 -6.53 14.80
CA ASP A 90 7.40 -7.33 15.35
C ASP A 90 6.09 -7.08 14.58
N ALA A 91 5.75 -5.80 14.35
CA ALA A 91 4.55 -5.45 13.60
C ALA A 91 4.62 -5.84 12.11
N LEU A 92 5.82 -5.89 11.52
CA LEU A 92 6.02 -6.36 10.16
C LEU A 92 5.84 -7.88 10.07
N GLU A 93 6.33 -8.65 11.04
CA GLU A 93 6.08 -10.08 11.15
C GLU A 93 4.58 -10.38 11.29
N ASP A 94 3.88 -9.63 12.15
CA ASP A 94 2.43 -9.73 12.29
C ASP A 94 1.69 -9.40 10.99
N ALA A 95 2.14 -8.36 10.28
CA ALA A 95 1.57 -7.96 8.99
C ALA A 95 1.80 -9.04 7.91
N ASP A 96 3.01 -9.59 7.81
CA ASP A 96 3.34 -10.68 6.89
C ASP A 96 2.52 -11.94 7.20
N SER A 97 2.40 -12.31 8.46
CA SER A 97 1.56 -13.43 8.91
C SER A 97 0.09 -13.23 8.53
N ALA A 98 -0.45 -12.03 8.73
CA ALA A 98 -1.80 -11.68 8.31
C ALA A 98 -1.97 -11.75 6.78
N ILE A 99 -1.00 -11.24 6.01
CA ILE A 99 -0.97 -11.30 4.53
C ILE A 99 -0.98 -12.75 4.03
N ARG A 100 -0.11 -13.60 4.57
CA ARG A 100 -0.04 -15.02 4.19
C ARG A 100 -1.33 -15.75 4.56
N SER A 101 -1.87 -15.48 5.73
CA SER A 101 -3.12 -16.08 6.22
C SER A 101 -4.32 -15.67 5.37
N PHE A 102 -4.42 -14.40 4.97
CA PHE A 102 -5.51 -13.90 4.14
C PHE A 102 -5.44 -14.40 2.71
N SER A 103 -4.25 -14.39 2.10
CA SER A 103 -4.01 -14.97 0.77
C SER A 103 -4.32 -16.47 0.73
N LYS A 104 -3.96 -17.22 1.78
CA LYS A 104 -4.25 -18.65 1.89
C LYS A 104 -5.74 -18.95 2.09
N TYR A 105 -6.48 -18.05 2.74
CA TYR A 105 -7.93 -18.22 2.94
C TYR A 105 -8.71 -17.99 1.64
N GLY A 106 -8.35 -16.93 0.91
CA GLY A 106 -8.99 -16.54 -0.35
C GLY A 106 -8.19 -16.95 -1.58
N VAL A 107 -7.81 -18.23 -1.69
CA VAL A 107 -7.12 -18.73 -2.90
C VAL A 107 -7.93 -18.37 -4.14
N ASP A 108 -7.27 -17.82 -5.16
CA ASP A 108 -7.85 -17.30 -6.41
C ASP A 108 -8.79 -16.08 -6.27
N LEU A 109 -9.15 -15.69 -5.05
CA LEU A 109 -10.05 -14.56 -4.77
C LEU A 109 -9.33 -13.35 -4.17
N VAL A 110 -8.13 -13.52 -3.62
CA VAL A 110 -7.35 -12.47 -2.97
C VAL A 110 -5.97 -12.37 -3.58
N SER A 111 -5.55 -11.14 -3.88
CA SER A 111 -4.19 -10.83 -4.28
C SER A 111 -3.69 -9.62 -3.49
N ILE A 112 -2.64 -9.80 -2.69
CA ILE A 112 -1.95 -8.69 -2.04
C ILE A 112 -0.95 -8.12 -3.04
N ALA A 113 -1.20 -6.91 -3.53
CA ALA A 113 -0.37 -6.26 -4.54
C ALA A 113 0.89 -5.64 -3.91
N GLN A 114 0.76 -5.09 -2.71
CA GLN A 114 1.82 -4.40 -1.99
C GLN A 114 1.48 -4.25 -0.50
N LEU A 115 2.49 -3.92 0.29
CA LEU A 115 2.37 -3.46 1.68
C LEU A 115 2.76 -1.98 1.77
N GLU A 116 2.00 -1.20 2.50
CA GLU A 116 2.37 0.15 2.90
C GLU A 116 2.49 0.23 4.42
N MET A 117 3.58 0.79 4.95
CA MET A 117 3.79 0.90 6.39
C MET A 117 4.70 2.08 6.71
N PHE A 118 4.57 2.64 7.91
CA PHE A 118 5.46 3.70 8.37
C PHE A 118 6.86 3.15 8.63
N LEU A 119 7.87 3.92 8.23
CA LEU A 119 9.25 3.61 8.49
C LEU A 119 9.76 4.46 9.67
N PRO A 120 10.26 3.84 10.75
CA PRO A 120 10.86 4.56 11.87
C PRO A 120 12.05 5.43 11.44
N ASP A 121 12.29 6.50 12.20
CA ASP A 121 13.30 7.53 11.86
C ASP A 121 14.75 7.05 12.00
N ASP A 122 14.95 6.11 12.90
CA ASP A 122 16.20 5.49 13.34
C ASP A 122 16.46 4.15 12.63
N VAL A 123 15.72 3.85 11.56
CA VAL A 123 15.93 2.62 10.79
C VAL A 123 17.31 2.61 10.13
N GLU A 124 17.96 1.44 10.20
CA GLU A 124 19.27 1.20 9.60
C GLU A 124 19.21 0.10 8.52
N GLN A 125 20.31 -0.09 7.79
CA GLN A 125 20.44 -1.13 6.76
C GLN A 125 20.19 -2.55 7.30
N VAL A 126 20.55 -2.82 8.57
CA VAL A 126 20.30 -4.12 9.20
C VAL A 126 18.79 -4.40 9.27
N CYS A 127 18.00 -3.43 9.74
CA CYS A 127 16.55 -3.52 9.83
C CYS A 127 15.89 -3.74 8.46
N LEU A 128 16.40 -3.10 7.40
CA LEU A 128 15.89 -3.31 6.05
C LEU A 128 16.17 -4.73 5.52
N ARG A 129 17.33 -5.30 5.85
CA ARG A 129 17.64 -6.71 5.51
C ARG A 129 16.74 -7.69 6.24
N GLU A 130 16.46 -7.44 7.50
CA GLU A 130 15.51 -8.24 8.29
C GLU A 130 14.10 -8.11 7.74
N ALA A 131 13.64 -6.88 7.43
CA ALA A 131 12.36 -6.64 6.78
C ALA A 131 12.24 -7.40 5.44
N LYS A 132 13.30 -7.40 4.62
CA LYS A 132 13.35 -8.15 3.36
C LYS A 132 13.26 -9.66 3.59
N ALA A 133 13.92 -10.19 4.63
CA ALA A 133 13.84 -11.60 4.98
C ALA A 133 12.43 -12.01 5.44
N ILE A 134 11.71 -11.13 6.15
CA ILE A 134 10.34 -11.36 6.62
C ILE A 134 9.35 -11.35 5.43
N ILE A 135 9.36 -10.27 4.64
CA ILE A 135 8.32 -10.01 3.64
C ILE A 135 8.62 -10.61 2.27
N GLY A 136 9.87 -11.01 2.01
CA GLY A 136 10.31 -11.58 0.75
C GLY A 136 10.21 -10.58 -0.41
N ASP A 137 9.59 -11.00 -1.52
CA ASP A 137 9.51 -10.22 -2.75
C ASP A 137 8.22 -9.42 -2.93
N LEU A 138 7.39 -9.32 -1.88
CA LEU A 138 6.24 -8.42 -1.91
C LEU A 138 6.75 -6.97 -2.01
N PRO A 139 6.23 -6.15 -2.94
CA PRO A 139 6.52 -4.71 -2.96
C PRO A 139 6.10 -4.05 -1.64
N VAL A 140 7.00 -3.27 -1.05
CA VAL A 140 6.73 -2.52 0.19
C VAL A 140 7.03 -1.05 0.00
N PHE A 141 6.08 -0.21 0.35
CA PHE A 141 6.19 1.24 0.28
C PHE A 141 6.24 1.82 1.68
N TRP A 142 7.42 2.30 2.03
CA TRP A 142 7.77 2.84 3.34
C TRP A 142 7.38 4.33 3.42
N GLU A 143 6.39 4.64 4.24
CA GLU A 143 5.94 6.01 4.47
C GLU A 143 6.88 6.71 5.45
N ALA A 144 7.48 7.83 5.01
CA ALA A 144 8.27 8.70 5.89
C ALA A 144 8.04 10.19 5.56
N PRO A 145 8.23 11.09 6.54
CA PRO A 145 8.00 12.52 6.37
C PRO A 145 8.78 13.16 5.19
N PRO A 146 8.24 14.22 4.56
CA PRO A 146 8.85 14.82 3.37
C PRO A 146 10.24 15.43 3.62
N ASP A 147 10.52 15.91 4.83
CA ASP A 147 11.83 16.43 5.25
C ASP A 147 12.92 15.33 5.31
N LYS A 148 12.50 14.06 5.41
CA LYS A 148 13.40 12.89 5.44
C LYS A 148 13.48 12.14 4.12
N ALA A 149 12.68 12.53 3.13
CA ALA A 149 12.58 11.85 1.83
C ALA A 149 13.96 11.53 1.24
N GLU A 150 14.88 12.49 1.24
CA GLU A 150 16.21 12.32 0.65
C GLU A 150 17.04 11.23 1.33
N LYS A 151 17.06 11.24 2.67
CA LYS A 151 17.79 10.25 3.49
C LYS A 151 17.17 8.88 3.31
N THR A 152 15.84 8.80 3.37
CA THR A 152 15.09 7.54 3.24
C THR A 152 15.26 6.94 1.86
N ILE A 153 15.11 7.72 0.78
CA ILE A 153 15.31 7.23 -0.60
C ILE A 153 16.73 6.70 -0.79
N ALA A 154 17.76 7.43 -0.31
CA ALA A 154 19.14 6.97 -0.43
C ALA A 154 19.38 5.66 0.35
N LEU A 155 18.78 5.52 1.53
CA LEU A 155 18.86 4.30 2.33
C LEU A 155 18.21 3.11 1.61
N LEU A 156 16.99 3.29 1.09
CA LEU A 156 16.25 2.26 0.34
C LEU A 156 16.94 1.90 -0.98
N ALA A 157 17.47 2.88 -1.71
CA ALA A 157 18.22 2.65 -2.95
C ALA A 157 19.48 1.82 -2.70
N LYS A 158 20.23 2.14 -1.64
CA LYS A 158 21.40 1.33 -1.21
C LYS A 158 21.00 -0.09 -0.80
N HIS A 159 19.87 -0.26 -0.13
CA HIS A 159 19.38 -1.60 0.21
C HIS A 159 19.04 -2.39 -1.07
N ASN A 160 18.25 -1.78 -1.96
CA ASN A 160 17.79 -2.39 -3.21
C ASN A 160 18.95 -2.74 -4.16
N SER A 161 20.06 -1.99 -4.19
CA SER A 161 21.20 -2.31 -5.04
C SER A 161 21.89 -3.62 -4.67
N ASP A 162 21.70 -4.09 -3.44
CA ASP A 162 22.26 -5.34 -2.92
C ASP A 162 21.28 -6.51 -3.04
N GLN A 163 20.10 -6.32 -3.63
CA GLN A 163 19.05 -7.34 -3.79
C GLN A 163 18.88 -7.75 -5.26
N ASP A 164 18.51 -9.03 -5.48
CA ASP A 164 18.16 -9.52 -6.82
C ASP A 164 16.88 -8.84 -7.36
N VAL A 165 15.93 -8.54 -6.47
CA VAL A 165 14.69 -7.84 -6.78
C VAL A 165 14.52 -6.65 -5.84
N ALA A 166 14.53 -5.45 -6.42
CA ALA A 166 14.28 -4.20 -5.71
C ALA A 166 12.78 -4.05 -5.40
N THR A 167 12.38 -4.33 -4.15
CA THR A 167 10.97 -4.32 -3.73
C THR A 167 10.60 -3.19 -2.78
N PHE A 168 11.58 -2.45 -2.25
CA PHE A 168 11.31 -1.38 -1.29
C PHE A 168 11.26 -0.01 -1.96
N GLY A 169 10.13 0.68 -1.80
CA GLY A 169 9.88 2.03 -2.30
C GLY A 169 9.69 3.04 -1.18
N TYR A 170 9.98 4.30 -1.46
CA TYR A 170 9.60 5.42 -0.60
C TYR A 170 8.17 5.85 -0.91
N LYS A 171 7.38 6.12 0.13
CA LYS A 171 6.04 6.68 0.02
C LYS A 171 5.98 8.08 0.63
N LEU A 172 5.66 9.06 -0.21
CA LEU A 172 5.35 10.42 0.21
C LEU A 172 3.83 10.57 0.37
N ARG A 173 3.38 10.98 1.55
CA ARG A 173 1.98 11.38 1.75
C ARG A 173 1.74 12.74 1.10
N THR A 174 0.75 12.81 0.19
CA THR A 174 0.35 14.01 -0.54
C THR A 174 -1.11 14.39 -0.31
N GLY A 175 -1.72 13.88 0.77
CA GLY A 175 -3.13 14.10 1.06
C GLY A 175 -3.47 14.05 2.54
N GLY A 176 -4.53 14.77 2.91
CA GLY A 176 -5.13 14.83 4.23
C GLY A 176 -6.29 15.81 4.26
N VAL A 177 -6.88 16.01 5.43
CA VAL A 177 -8.06 16.90 5.61
C VAL A 177 -7.68 18.31 6.05
N THR A 178 -6.40 18.56 6.32
CA THR A 178 -5.87 19.86 6.73
C THR A 178 -4.80 20.32 5.73
N ALA A 179 -4.59 21.64 5.63
CA ALA A 179 -3.64 22.21 4.66
C ALA A 179 -2.19 21.78 4.91
N ASP A 180 -1.82 21.60 6.18
CA ASP A 180 -0.49 21.15 6.62
C ASP A 180 -0.24 19.66 6.35
N ALA A 181 -1.25 18.88 5.96
CA ALA A 181 -1.09 17.50 5.52
C ALA A 181 -0.54 17.38 4.09
N PHE A 182 -0.37 18.51 3.38
CA PHE A 182 0.16 18.55 2.02
C PHE A 182 1.62 19.03 2.02
N PRO A 183 2.55 18.27 1.42
CA PRO A 183 3.92 18.72 1.24
C PRO A 183 3.97 19.91 0.27
N THR A 184 4.94 20.79 0.48
CA THR A 184 5.25 21.87 -0.47
C THR A 184 5.73 21.30 -1.81
N SER A 185 5.59 22.08 -2.89
CA SER A 185 6.10 21.70 -4.21
C SER A 185 7.60 21.37 -4.19
N ALA A 186 8.39 22.09 -3.38
CA ALA A 186 9.81 21.81 -3.19
C ALA A 186 10.07 20.46 -2.52
N GLN A 187 9.26 20.08 -1.53
CA GLN A 187 9.35 18.75 -0.89
C GLN A 187 8.96 17.64 -1.86
N ILE A 188 7.92 17.82 -2.68
CA ILE A 188 7.52 16.86 -3.71
C ILE A 188 8.65 16.69 -4.74
N ALA A 189 9.23 17.78 -5.24
CA ALA A 189 10.30 17.73 -6.23
C ALA A 189 11.53 16.94 -5.73
N ARG A 190 11.90 17.07 -4.45
CA ARG A 190 13.00 16.31 -3.83
C ARG A 190 12.73 14.80 -3.77
N ALA A 191 11.47 14.38 -3.75
CA ALA A 191 11.09 12.97 -3.75
C ALA A 191 11.03 12.36 -5.17
N LEU A 192 10.82 13.18 -6.21
CA LEU A 192 10.64 12.72 -7.59
C LEU A 192 11.92 12.75 -8.45
N VAL A 193 12.77 13.76 -8.25
CA VAL A 193 13.95 14.00 -9.10
C VAL A 193 15.18 13.45 -8.41
N LYS A 194 15.39 12.13 -8.48
CA LYS A 194 16.60 11.46 -7.98
C LYS A 194 17.03 10.32 -8.89
#